data_AF-A0AAU4RXH9-F1
#
_entry.id   AF-A0AAU4RXH9-F1
#
_cell.length_a   1.000
_cell.length_b   1.000
_cell.length_c   1.000
_cell.angle_alpha   90.00
_cell.angle_beta   90.00
_cell.angle_gamma   90.00
#
_symmetry.space_group_name_H-M   'P 1'
#
loop_
_entity.id
_entity.type
_entity.pdbx_description
1 polymer ?
#
loop_
_entity_poly.entity_id
_entity_poly.type
_entity_poly.pdbx_seq_one_letter_code
_entity_poly.pdbx_strand_id
1 'polypeptide(L)'
;MASHRCARGGLLLAGAAEDADDVLSGPAAKHDGERLRLLSMTEGPVTIRVYVPDKGHPAARYAEYQVEEGRSFSVRFSDPGKPVEVSPPADDEQVVSSNDVLAVLQHDTP
;
A
#
# COMPACT_ATOMS: atom_id res chain seq x y z
N MET A 1 9.48 1.22 -31.98
CA MET A 1 8.18 0.84 -31.38
C MET A 1 8.47 0.14 -30.07
N ALA A 2 8.37 0.84 -28.94
CA ALA A 2 8.59 0.27 -27.62
C ALA A 2 7.25 0.21 -26.89
N SER A 3 6.82 -1.01 -26.57
CA SER A 3 5.60 -1.30 -25.82
C SER A 3 5.94 -1.24 -24.33
N HIS A 4 5.59 -0.14 -23.65
CA HIS A 4 5.60 -0.08 -22.20
C HIS A 4 4.41 -0.87 -21.65
N ARG A 5 4.65 -2.13 -21.27
CA ARG A 5 3.71 -2.87 -20.42
C ARG A 5 3.88 -2.37 -18.98
N CYS A 6 3.02 -1.44 -18.58
CA CYS A 6 2.64 -1.29 -17.19
C CYS A 6 2.02 -2.61 -16.72
N ALA A 7 2.68 -3.32 -15.81
CA ALA A 7 2.08 -4.47 -15.16
C ALA A 7 2.54 -4.59 -13.71
N ARG A 8 1.58 -4.31 -12.82
CA ARG A 8 1.38 -4.97 -11.51
C ARG A 8 2.31 -4.56 -10.37
N GLY A 9 2.22 -3.29 -9.96
CA GLY A 9 2.63 -2.85 -8.61
C GLY A 9 1.67 -3.25 -7.48
N GLY A 10 0.86 -4.30 -7.64
CA GLY A 10 -0.26 -4.63 -6.75
C GLY A 10 -0.16 -5.96 -6.02
N LEU A 11 0.99 -6.63 -6.01
CA LEU A 11 1.11 -8.03 -5.56
C LEU A 11 2.26 -8.32 -4.58
N LEU A 12 2.98 -7.29 -4.12
CA LEU A 12 4.33 -7.53 -3.60
C LEU A 12 4.42 -7.92 -2.12
N LEU A 13 3.40 -7.76 -1.28
CA LEU A 13 3.54 -8.10 0.15
C LEU A 13 2.92 -9.45 0.51
N ALA A 14 1.85 -9.84 -0.17
CA ALA A 14 1.16 -11.10 0.11
C ALA A 14 1.87 -12.33 -0.51
N GLY A 15 2.57 -12.14 -1.64
CA GLY A 15 3.38 -13.18 -2.28
C GLY A 15 4.85 -13.20 -1.83
N ALA A 16 5.35 -12.14 -1.19
CA ALA A 16 6.73 -12.09 -0.71
C ALA A 16 6.95 -12.88 0.59
N ALA A 17 5.90 -13.17 1.36
CA ALA A 17 6.04 -13.94 2.60
C ALA A 17 6.49 -15.39 2.38
N GLU A 18 6.45 -15.90 1.14
CA GLU A 18 6.89 -17.26 0.82
C GLU A 18 8.35 -17.33 0.31
N ASP A 19 8.98 -16.20 -0.06
CA ASP A 19 10.30 -16.17 -0.72
C ASP A 19 11.25 -15.03 -0.24
N ALA A 20 10.84 -14.16 0.69
CA ALA A 20 11.67 -13.07 1.20
C ALA A 20 12.09 -13.31 2.67
N ASP A 21 13.41 -13.44 2.90
CA ASP A 21 14.05 -13.68 4.21
C ASP A 21 13.76 -12.56 5.24
N ASP A 22 13.31 -11.39 4.75
CA ASP A 22 13.08 -10.17 5.54
C ASP A 22 11.64 -10.02 6.07
N VAL A 23 10.70 -10.92 5.70
CA VAL A 23 9.29 -10.83 6.10
C VAL A 23 9.01 -11.74 7.30
N LEU A 24 8.74 -11.12 8.46
CA LEU A 24 8.34 -11.82 9.67
C LEU A 24 6.83 -12.08 9.68
N SER A 25 6.45 -13.32 9.97
CA SER A 25 5.05 -13.74 10.10
C SER A 25 4.67 -13.93 11.57
N GLY A 26 3.68 -13.17 12.04
CA GLY A 26 3.15 -13.25 13.39
C GLY A 26 2.04 -14.30 13.56
N PRO A 27 1.63 -14.60 14.79
CA PRO A 27 0.50 -15.50 15.04
C PRO A 27 -0.81 -14.88 14.52
N ALA A 28 -1.72 -15.74 14.08
CA ALA A 28 -3.04 -15.30 13.67
C ALA A 28 -3.90 -14.87 14.87
N ALA A 29 -4.49 -13.69 14.80
CA ALA A 29 -5.36 -13.10 15.81
C ALA A 29 -6.69 -12.64 15.19
N LYS A 30 -7.73 -12.48 16.03
CA LYS A 30 -8.98 -11.87 15.56
C LYS A 30 -8.83 -10.35 15.48
N HIS A 31 -9.20 -9.78 14.34
CA HIS A 31 -9.27 -8.35 14.11
C HIS A 31 -10.54 -8.03 13.33
N ASP A 32 -11.40 -7.13 13.84
CA ASP A 32 -12.71 -6.81 13.26
C ASP A 32 -13.58 -8.04 12.89
N GLY A 33 -13.51 -9.09 13.71
CA GLY A 33 -14.27 -10.33 13.52
C GLY A 33 -13.66 -11.32 12.52
N GLU A 34 -12.67 -10.92 11.73
CA GLU A 34 -11.90 -11.79 10.82
C GLU A 34 -10.64 -12.32 11.53
N ARG A 35 -10.21 -13.54 11.20
CA ARG A 35 -8.95 -14.10 11.71
C ARG A 35 -7.82 -13.74 10.75
N LEU A 36 -6.97 -12.81 11.17
CA LEU A 36 -5.89 -12.25 10.37
C LEU A 36 -4.54 -12.66 10.92
N ARG A 37 -3.58 -12.82 10.01
CA ARG A 37 -2.15 -12.98 10.27
C ARG A 37 -1.44 -11.67 9.99
N LEU A 38 -0.54 -11.29 10.89
CA LEU A 38 0.35 -10.15 10.68
C LEU A 38 1.57 -10.60 9.86
N LEU A 39 1.89 -9.86 8.82
CA LEU A 39 3.15 -9.88 8.11
C LEU A 39 3.86 -8.56 8.41
N SER A 40 5.12 -8.58 8.79
CA SER A 40 5.89 -7.37 9.08
C SER A 40 7.26 -7.41 8.43
N MET A 41 7.67 -6.26 7.90
CA MET A 41 8.99 -6.05 7.32
C MET A 41 9.49 -4.69 7.80
N THR A 42 10.78 -4.62 8.13
CA THR A 42 11.43 -3.36 8.49
C THR A 42 12.56 -3.09 7.50
N GLU A 43 12.49 -1.93 6.85
CA GLU A 43 13.52 -1.46 5.93
C GLU A 43 13.93 -0.04 6.35
N GLY A 44 15.16 0.08 6.88
CA GLY A 44 15.65 1.34 7.43
C GLY A 44 14.73 1.89 8.53
N PRO A 45 14.30 3.17 8.45
CA PRO A 45 13.46 3.79 9.47
C PRO A 45 11.98 3.40 9.35
N VAL A 46 11.60 2.57 8.37
CA VAL A 46 10.20 2.25 8.10
C VAL A 46 9.91 0.80 8.47
N THR A 47 8.92 0.60 9.35
CA THR A 47 8.31 -0.70 9.61
C THR A 47 6.94 -0.75 8.95
N ILE A 48 6.75 -1.75 8.09
CA ILE A 48 5.49 -2.03 7.40
C ILE A 48 4.84 -3.23 8.07
N ARG A 49 3.57 -3.11 8.44
CA ARG A 49 2.75 -4.19 9.00
C ARG A 49 1.54 -4.39 8.11
N VAL A 50 1.35 -5.60 7.60
CA VAL A 50 0.23 -5.98 6.74
C VAL A 50 -0.57 -7.08 7.39
N TYR A 51 -1.88 -6.92 7.44
CA TYR A 51 -2.79 -7.91 7.99
C TYR A 51 -3.52 -8.62 6.85
N VAL A 52 -3.32 -9.94 6.76
CA VAL A 52 -3.90 -10.81 5.73
C VAL A 52 -4.77 -11.89 6.36
N PRO A 53 -5.80 -12.43 5.68
CA PRO A 53 -6.56 -13.56 6.18
C PRO A 53 -5.64 -14.75 6.52
N ASP A 54 -5.85 -15.38 7.67
CA ASP A 54 -5.10 -16.57 8.08
C ASP A 54 -5.36 -17.78 7.15
N LYS A 55 -6.52 -17.79 6.49
CA LYS A 55 -6.93 -18.82 5.54
C LYS A 55 -7.60 -18.19 4.33
N GLY A 56 -7.49 -18.85 3.18
CA GLY A 56 -8.12 -18.41 1.94
C GLY A 56 -7.19 -17.52 1.11
N HIS A 57 -7.77 -16.63 0.31
CA HIS A 57 -6.99 -15.77 -0.58
C HIS A 57 -6.24 -14.69 0.22
N PRO A 58 -4.92 -14.51 0.01
CA PRO A 58 -4.13 -13.56 0.79
C PRO A 58 -4.35 -12.13 0.26
N ALA A 59 -5.49 -11.55 0.60
CA ALA A 59 -5.83 -10.16 0.30
C ALA A 59 -5.55 -9.29 1.53
N ALA A 60 -4.70 -8.27 1.40
CA ALA A 60 -4.44 -7.33 2.47
C ALA A 60 -5.74 -6.63 2.93
N ARG A 61 -5.98 -6.64 4.24
CA ARG A 61 -7.11 -5.95 4.88
C ARG A 61 -6.68 -4.62 5.49
N TYR A 62 -5.48 -4.60 6.07
CA TYR A 62 -4.89 -3.43 6.71
C TYR A 62 -3.41 -3.35 6.38
N ALA A 63 -2.91 -2.14 6.24
CA ALA A 63 -1.49 -1.85 6.23
C ALA A 63 -1.21 -0.69 7.20
N GLU A 64 -0.24 -0.87 8.08
CA GLU A 64 0.29 0.19 8.94
C GLU A 64 1.74 0.45 8.55
N TYR A 65 2.06 1.74 8.45
CA TYR A 65 3.41 2.21 8.17
C TYR A 65 3.85 3.02 9.38
N GLN A 66 4.89 2.56 10.04
CA GLN A 66 5.51 3.22 11.16
C GLN A 66 6.88 3.73 10.73
N VAL A 67 7.08 5.04 10.79
CA VAL A 67 8.36 5.69 10.53
C VAL A 67 9.00 6.02 11.88
N GLU A 68 10.29 5.70 12.03
CA GLU A 68 11.11 6.20 13.14
C GLU A 68 10.91 7.72 13.27
N GLU A 69 10.89 8.23 14.51
CA GLU A 69 10.34 9.54 14.92
C GLU A 69 8.83 9.58 15.22
N GLY A 70 8.16 8.42 15.26
CA GLY A 70 6.80 8.29 15.80
C GLY A 70 5.69 8.74 14.85
N ARG A 71 6.01 8.97 13.58
CA ARG A 71 5.02 9.22 12.52
C ARG A 71 4.46 7.89 12.04
N SER A 72 3.15 7.70 12.14
CA SER A 72 2.48 6.49 11.66
C SER A 72 1.26 6.85 10.82
N PHE A 73 1.01 6.08 9.77
CA PHE A 73 -0.28 6.10 9.08
C PHE A 73 -0.78 4.68 8.83
N SER A 74 -2.10 4.54 8.84
CA SER A 74 -2.80 3.27 8.65
C SER A 74 -3.76 3.36 7.49
N VAL A 75 -3.77 2.35 6.64
CA VAL A 75 -4.71 2.21 5.52
C VAL A 75 -5.55 0.97 5.76
N ARG A 76 -6.88 1.13 5.67
CA ARG A 76 -7.83 0.01 5.67
C ARG A 76 -8.33 -0.20 4.25
N PHE A 77 -8.13 -1.42 3.75
CA PHE A 77 -8.63 -1.82 2.44
C PHE A 77 -10.04 -2.38 2.60
N SER A 78 -11.00 -1.71 1.97
CA SER A 78 -12.37 -2.22 1.82
C SER A 78 -12.52 -2.77 0.42
N ASP A 79 -13.32 -3.84 0.28
CA ASP A 79 -13.61 -4.46 -1.02
C ASP A 79 -12.39 -4.82 -1.89
N PRO A 80 -11.35 -5.48 -1.35
CA PRO A 80 -10.17 -5.85 -2.13
C PRO A 80 -10.57 -6.75 -3.31
N GLY A 81 -10.05 -6.42 -4.49
CA GLY A 81 -10.35 -7.14 -5.75
C GLY A 81 -11.60 -6.65 -6.49
N LYS A 82 -12.37 -5.71 -5.94
CA LYS A 82 -13.42 -5.03 -6.71
C LYS A 82 -12.81 -3.89 -7.53
N PRO A 83 -13.18 -3.74 -8.82
CA PRO A 83 -12.87 -2.54 -9.57
C PRO A 83 -13.47 -1.32 -8.87
N VAL A 84 -12.68 -0.27 -8.71
CA VAL A 84 -13.17 1.03 -8.26
C VAL A 84 -13.42 1.87 -9.50
N GLU A 85 -14.62 2.41 -9.63
CA GLU A 85 -14.89 3.44 -10.63
C GLU A 85 -14.23 4.75 -10.17
N VAL A 86 -13.23 5.19 -10.92
CA VAL A 86 -12.66 6.52 -10.75
C VAL A 86 -13.48 7.45 -11.64
N SER A 87 -14.36 8.23 -11.04
CA SER A 87 -15.01 9.31 -11.77
C SER A 87 -13.96 10.34 -12.15
N PRO A 88 -13.98 10.86 -13.39
CA PRO A 88 -13.21 12.05 -13.68
C PRO A 88 -13.68 13.16 -12.72
N PRO A 89 -12.74 14.00 -12.27
CA PRO A 89 -13.07 15.20 -11.50
C PRO A 89 -14.17 15.99 -12.22
N ALA A 90 -15.06 16.60 -11.44
CA ALA A 90 -16.13 17.41 -12.00
C ALA A 90 -15.56 18.56 -12.86
N ASP A 91 -16.34 19.14 -13.77
CA ASP A 91 -15.88 20.23 -14.67
C ASP A 91 -15.28 21.45 -13.92
N ASP A 92 -15.55 21.57 -12.62
CA ASP A 92 -15.03 22.59 -11.70
C ASP A 92 -13.82 22.14 -10.86
N GLU A 93 -13.39 20.88 -10.94
CA GLU A 93 -12.20 20.36 -10.27
C GLU A 93 -10.98 20.43 -11.20
N GLN A 94 -10.03 21.29 -10.83
CA GLN A 94 -8.79 21.44 -11.57
C GLN A 94 -7.89 20.20 -11.38
N VAL A 95 -7.68 19.45 -12.46
CA VAL A 95 -6.67 18.38 -12.50
C VAL A 95 -5.31 19.00 -12.72
N VAL A 96 -4.50 19.05 -11.66
CA VAL A 96 -3.09 19.42 -11.77
C VAL A 96 -2.30 18.14 -11.99
N SER A 97 -1.45 18.10 -13.02
CA SER A 97 -0.60 16.93 -13.22
C SER A 97 0.51 16.90 -12.17
N SER A 98 0.95 15.70 -11.78
CA SER A 98 2.08 15.55 -10.84
C SER A 98 3.34 16.28 -11.31
N ASN A 99 3.53 16.41 -12.63
CA ASN A 99 4.64 17.16 -13.20
C ASN A 99 4.50 18.67 -12.97
N ASP A 100 3.30 19.22 -13.02
CA ASP A 100 3.05 20.64 -12.78
C ASP A 100 3.30 21.01 -11.31
N VAL A 101 2.91 20.14 -10.37
CA VAL A 101 3.21 20.30 -8.94
C VAL A 101 4.73 20.28 -8.69
N LEU A 102 5.44 19.34 -9.31
CA LEU A 102 6.89 19.24 -9.18
C LEU A 102 7.61 20.46 -9.79
N ALA A 103 7.12 20.99 -10.91
CA ALA A 103 7.69 22.17 -11.54
C ALA A 103 7.58 23.42 -10.65
N VAL A 104 6.45 23.59 -9.94
CA VAL A 104 6.26 24.70 -8.97
C VAL A 104 7.22 24.56 -7.78
N LEU A 105 7.34 23.36 -7.22
CA LEU A 105 8.23 23.11 -6.07
C LEU A 105 9.71 23.30 -6.42
N GLN A 106 10.12 23.00 -7.65
CA GLN A 106 11.48 23.24 -8.12
C GLN A 106 11.77 24.72 -8.38
N HIS A 107 10.72 25.54 -8.57
CA HIS A 107 10.84 26.97 -8.79
C HIS A 107 11.00 27.80 -7.49
N ASP A 108 10.78 27.18 -6.33
CA ASP A 108 10.93 27.77 -4.99
C ASP A 108 12.29 27.46 -4.34
N THR A 109 13.26 26.95 -5.12
CA THR A 109 14.65 26.81 -4.65
C THR A 109 15.46 28.03 -5.13
N PRO A 110 15.89 28.96 -4.24
CA PRO A 110 16.80 30.04 -4.60
C PRO A 110 18.20 29.54 -5.01
#